data_AF-A0A1G9C7Y5-F1
#
_entry.id   AF-A0A1G9C7Y5-F1
#
_cell.length_a   1.000
_cell.length_b   1.000
_cell.length_c   1.000
_cell.angle_alpha   90.00
_cell.angle_beta   90.00
_cell.angle_gamma   90.00
#
_symmetry.space_group_name_H-M   'P 1'
#
loop_
_entity.id
_entity.type
_entity.pdbx_description
1 polymer ?
#
loop_
_entity_poly.entity_id
_entity_poly.type
_entity_poly.pdbx_seq_one_letter_code
_entity_poly.pdbx_strand_id
1 'polypeptide(L)'
;MKKFITLLHVLEHLVTEEDIQEILQAQGYKDTARKLSVSLLLRFLIKELLLTDSTTITVGESRLPRALYHGKRSGIKLHVALLEASKMPCKVRETTGLHHDSPIDERIS
;
A
#
# COMPACT_ATOMS: atom_id res chain seq x y z
N MET A 1 -5.14 -16.48 18.30
CA MET A 1 -5.25 -15.23 17.50
C MET A 1 -4.18 -15.29 16.42
N LYS A 2 -4.54 -15.31 15.13
CA LYS A 2 -3.54 -15.26 14.04
C LYS A 2 -2.88 -13.88 14.09
N LYS A 3 -1.58 -13.82 14.39
CA LYS A 3 -0.79 -12.60 14.21
C LYS A 3 -0.73 -12.34 12.71
N PHE A 4 -1.53 -11.40 12.23
CA PHE A 4 -1.36 -10.87 10.88
C PHE A 4 -0.04 -10.10 10.89
N ILE A 5 0.97 -10.64 10.22
CA ILE A 5 2.24 -9.97 10.00
C ILE A 5 1.95 -8.92 8.92
N THR A 6 1.82 -7.66 9.31
CA THR A 6 1.61 -6.58 8.34
C THR A 6 2.87 -6.45 7.48
N LEU A 7 2.72 -6.06 6.21
CA LEU A 7 3.86 -5.84 5.30
C LEU A 7 4.90 -4.90 5.94
N LEU A 8 4.46 -3.89 6.71
CA LEU A 8 5.37 -3.03 7.48
C LEU A 8 6.17 -3.80 8.53
N HIS A 9 5.55 -4.70 9.30
CA HIS A 9 6.30 -5.52 10.24
C HIS A 9 7.37 -6.34 9.53
N VAL A 10 7.06 -6.85 8.33
CA VAL A 10 8.03 -7.56 7.51
C VAL A 10 9.13 -6.61 7.04
N LEU A 11 8.81 -5.42 6.54
CA LEU A 11 9.79 -4.43 6.08
C LEU A 11 10.69 -3.90 7.21
N GLU A 12 10.12 -3.62 8.39
CA GLU A 12 10.86 -3.25 9.60
C GLU A 12 11.79 -4.38 10.08
N HIS A 13 11.44 -5.64 9.82
CA HIS A 13 12.29 -6.80 10.12
C HIS A 13 13.29 -7.13 9.00
N LEU A 14 13.02 -6.74 7.75
CA LEU A 14 13.91 -6.95 6.60
C LEU A 14 15.04 -5.93 6.53
N VAL A 15 14.87 -4.76 7.17
CA VAL A 15 15.88 -3.71 7.24
C VAL A 15 16.26 -3.48 8.70
N THR A 16 17.27 -4.21 9.16
CA THR A 16 17.77 -4.10 10.52
C THR A 16 18.71 -2.90 10.69
N GLU A 17 19.00 -2.50 11.93
CA GLU A 17 19.95 -1.40 12.16
C GLU A 17 21.36 -1.79 11.70
N GLU A 18 21.69 -3.08 11.77
CA GLU A 18 22.93 -3.66 11.28
C GLU A 18 23.06 -3.48 9.75
N ASP A 19 22.02 -3.85 8.99
CA ASP A 19 22.00 -3.68 7.53
C ASP A 19 22.16 -2.20 7.15
N ILE A 20 21.49 -1.30 7.88
CA ILE A 20 21.62 0.15 7.65
C ILE A 20 23.07 0.58 7.90
N GLN A 21 23.70 0.16 9.00
CA GLN A 21 25.08 0.52 9.30
C GLN A 21 26.07 0.00 8.25
N GLU A 22 25.91 -1.22 7.77
CA GLU A 22 26.73 -1.77 6.68
C GLU A 22 26.60 -0.94 5.41
N ILE A 23 25.37 -0.57 5.02
CA ILE A 23 25.12 0.27 3.86
C ILE A 23 25.74 1.65 4.04
N LEU A 24 25.60 2.28 5.20
CA LEU A 24 26.17 3.60 5.47
C LEU A 24 27.70 3.58 5.39
N GLN A 25 28.34 2.53 5.92
CA GLN A 25 29.78 2.33 5.81
C GLN A 25 30.22 2.11 4.37
N ALA A 26 29.52 1.27 3.60
CA ALA A 26 29.81 1.02 2.20
C ALA A 26 29.69 2.28 1.33
N GLN A 27 28.77 3.19 1.67
CA GLN A 27 28.59 4.48 1.00
C GLN A 27 29.48 5.60 1.56
N GLY A 28 30.28 5.33 2.60
CA GLY A 28 31.11 6.33 3.26
C GLY A 28 30.31 7.45 3.96
N TYR A 29 29.02 7.22 4.22
CA TYR A 29 28.14 8.19 4.86
C TYR A 29 28.24 8.07 6.38
N LYS A 30 28.58 9.17 7.06
CA LYS A 30 28.60 9.24 8.52
C LYS A 30 27.39 10.02 9.03
N ASP A 31 26.53 9.34 9.77
CA ASP A 31 25.39 9.98 10.42
C ASP A 31 25.88 10.90 11.55
N THR A 32 25.72 12.21 11.36
CA THR A 32 26.18 13.24 12.31
C THR A 32 25.02 13.99 12.96
N ALA A 33 23.81 13.78 12.46
CA ALA A 33 22.63 14.52 12.90
C ALA A 33 22.10 13.91 14.21
N ARG A 34 22.14 14.68 15.29
CA ARG A 34 21.63 14.24 16.61
C ARG A 34 20.12 13.97 16.66
N LYS A 35 19.34 14.53 15.73
CA LYS A 35 17.87 14.50 15.75
C LYS A 35 17.22 13.77 14.57
N LEU A 36 17.98 13.46 13.52
CA LEU A 36 17.46 12.88 12.29
C LEU A 36 18.46 11.87 11.74
N SER A 37 18.40 10.64 12.23
CA SER A 37 19.21 9.55 11.72
C SER A 37 18.63 8.97 10.43
N VAL A 38 19.46 8.27 9.66
CA VAL A 38 19.00 7.54 8.47
C VAL A 38 17.97 6.47 8.84
N SER A 39 18.14 5.79 9.97
CA SER A 39 17.15 4.83 10.47
C SER A 39 15.82 5.49 10.81
N LEU A 40 15.83 6.68 11.41
CA LEU A 40 14.61 7.44 11.69
C LEU A 40 13.93 7.88 10.38
N LEU A 41 14.70 8.31 9.39
CA LEU A 41 14.20 8.70 8.07
C LEU A 41 13.54 7.51 7.36
N LEU A 42 14.20 6.34 7.32
CA LEU A 42 13.66 5.14 6.71
C LEU A 42 12.37 4.69 7.41
N ARG A 43 12.35 4.68 8.75
CA ARG A 43 11.14 4.38 9.52
C ARG A 43 10.01 5.36 9.23
N PHE A 44 10.31 6.65 9.05
CA PHE A 44 9.32 7.65 8.67
C PHE A 44 8.74 7.38 7.28
N LEU A 45 9.61 7.14 6.28
CA LEU A 45 9.19 6.82 4.91
C LEU A 45 8.36 5.53 4.84
N ILE A 46 8.69 4.53 5.66
CA ILE A 46 7.92 3.29 5.78
C ILE A 46 6.57 3.54 6.45
N LYS A 47 6.46 4.46 7.42
CA LYS A 47 5.17 4.77 8.08
C LYS A 47 4.19 5.54 7.20
N GLU A 48 4.68 6.36 6.28
CA GLU A 48 3.86 7.06 5.29
C GLU A 48 3.51 6.18 4.08
N LEU A 49 3.70 4.85 4.18
CA LEU A 49 3.32 3.92 3.13
C LEU A 49 1.81 3.98 2.84
N LEU A 50 1.52 4.13 1.55
CA LEU A 50 0.21 3.91 0.97
C LEU A 50 0.06 2.43 0.64
N LEU A 51 -0.86 1.76 1.32
CA LEU A 51 -1.24 0.40 0.98
C LEU A 51 -2.32 0.44 -0.10
N THR A 52 -2.07 -0.19 -1.25
CA THR A 52 -3.04 -0.29 -2.33
C THR A 52 -3.56 -1.73 -2.42
N ASP A 53 -4.87 -1.88 -2.49
CA ASP A 53 -5.54 -3.17 -2.76
C ASP A 53 -6.76 -2.96 -3.64
N SER A 54 -7.25 -4.03 -4.28
CA SER A 54 -8.47 -4.01 -5.06
C SER A 54 -9.51 -5.01 -4.56
N THR A 55 -10.77 -4.59 -4.53
CA THR A 55 -11.89 -5.45 -4.14
C THR A 55 -13.00 -5.37 -5.17
N THR A 56 -13.67 -6.50 -5.41
CA THR A 56 -14.79 -6.55 -6.36
C THR A 56 -16.07 -6.93 -5.63
N ILE A 57 -17.06 -6.06 -5.67
CA ILE A 57 -18.41 -6.31 -5.15
C ILE A 57 -19.26 -6.75 -6.33
N THR A 58 -19.84 -7.95 -6.26
CA THR A 58 -20.76 -8.46 -7.29
C THR A 58 -22.11 -8.80 -6.70
N VAL A 59 -23.17 -8.52 -7.46
CA VAL A 59 -24.55 -8.82 -7.09
C VAL A 59 -25.27 -9.52 -8.23
N GLY A 60 -26.47 -10.03 -7.95
CA GLY A 60 -27.37 -10.57 -8.98
C GLY A 60 -27.73 -9.52 -10.04
N GLU A 61 -28.20 -10.00 -11.19
CA GLU A 61 -28.61 -9.17 -12.32
C GLU A 61 -29.49 -7.99 -11.89
N SER A 62 -29.19 -6.81 -12.44
CA SER A 62 -29.93 -5.55 -12.22
C SER A 62 -29.96 -5.03 -10.77
N ARG A 63 -29.20 -5.62 -9.83
CA ARG A 63 -29.18 -5.18 -8.43
C ARG A 63 -28.17 -4.05 -8.13
N LEU A 64 -27.27 -3.72 -9.07
CA LEU A 64 -26.41 -2.54 -9.01
C LEU A 64 -26.59 -1.73 -10.30
N PRO A 65 -27.57 -0.80 -10.36
CA PRO A 65 -27.90 -0.10 -11.59
C PRO A 65 -26.78 0.83 -12.08
N ARG A 66 -25.94 1.33 -11.15
CA ARG A 66 -24.80 2.21 -11.44
C ARG A 66 -23.47 1.48 -11.59
N ALA A 67 -23.48 0.15 -11.59
CA ALA A 67 -22.24 -0.63 -11.79
C ALA A 67 -21.61 -0.28 -13.15
N LEU A 68 -20.29 -0.30 -13.24
CA LEU A 68 -19.63 -0.18 -14.55
C LEU A 68 -19.73 -1.48 -15.38
N TYR A 69 -19.96 -2.62 -14.73
CA TYR A 69 -20.12 -3.92 -15.39
C TYR A 69 -21.53 -4.48 -15.19
N HIS A 70 -22.19 -4.83 -16.31
CA HIS A 70 -23.49 -5.48 -16.34
C HIS A 70 -23.48 -6.73 -17.22
N GLY A 71 -24.01 -7.82 -16.68
CA GLY A 71 -24.28 -9.09 -17.37
C GLY A 71 -25.25 -9.91 -16.52
N LYS A 72 -25.10 -11.24 -16.47
CA LYS A 72 -25.85 -12.10 -15.51
C LYS A 72 -25.59 -11.73 -14.03
N ARG A 73 -24.55 -10.94 -13.78
CA ARG A 73 -24.22 -10.31 -12.51
C ARG A 73 -23.82 -8.86 -12.79
N SER A 74 -24.11 -7.97 -11.86
CA SER A 74 -23.62 -6.58 -11.88
C SER A 74 -22.49 -6.44 -10.87
N GLY A 75 -21.42 -5.72 -11.21
CA GLY A 75 -20.25 -5.64 -10.35
C GLY A 75 -19.51 -4.31 -10.41
N ILE A 76 -18.91 -3.95 -9.28
CA ILE A 76 -18.05 -2.78 -9.12
C ILE A 76 -16.70 -3.26 -8.59
N LYS A 77 -15.62 -2.97 -9.32
CA LYS A 77 -14.26 -3.15 -8.81
C LYS A 77 -13.76 -1.81 -8.28
N LEU A 78 -13.27 -1.80 -7.05
CA LEU A 78 -12.69 -0.63 -6.41
C LEU A 78 -11.22 -0.91 -6.12
N HIS A 79 -10.36 0.01 -6.52
CA HIS A 79 -9.00 0.08 -6.03
C HIS A 79 -8.95 1.15 -4.95
N VAL A 80 -8.36 0.81 -3.81
CA VAL A 80 -8.31 1.66 -2.63
C VAL A 80 -6.85 1.80 -2.23
N ALA A 81 -6.37 3.04 -2.16
CA ALA A 81 -5.17 3.37 -1.44
C ALA A 81 -5.54 3.80 -0.02
N LEU A 82 -4.82 3.25 0.94
CA LEU A 82 -5.09 3.33 2.35
C LEU A 82 -3.81 3.80 3.05
N LEU A 83 -3.92 4.87 3.82
CA LEU A 83 -2.78 5.33 4.60
C LEU A 83 -2.55 4.35 5.74
N GLU A 84 -1.36 3.75 5.80
CA GLU A 84 -1.08 2.73 6.79
C GLU A 84 -1.24 3.25 8.23
N ALA A 85 -0.73 4.45 8.48
CA ALA A 85 -0.70 5.04 9.82
C ALA A 85 -2.09 5.22 10.43
N SER A 86 -3.08 5.65 9.64
CA SER A 86 -4.44 5.92 10.11
C SER A 86 -5.42 4.79 9.82
N LYS A 87 -5.03 3.83 8.97
CA LYS A 87 -5.90 2.82 8.38
C LYS A 87 -7.11 3.41 7.64
N MET A 88 -7.01 4.65 7.17
CA MET A 88 -8.08 5.34 6.45
C MET A 88 -7.84 5.33 4.94
N PRO A 89 -8.89 5.13 4.11
CA PRO A 89 -8.80 5.31 2.68
C PRO A 89 -8.43 6.75 2.35
N CYS A 90 -7.37 6.96 1.56
CA CYS A 90 -7.01 8.29 1.05
C CYS A 90 -7.57 8.52 -0.36
N LYS A 91 -7.66 7.45 -1.16
CA LYS A 91 -8.09 7.50 -2.55
C LYS A 91 -8.80 6.22 -2.94
N VAL A 92 -9.93 6.37 -3.60
CA VAL A 92 -10.74 5.26 -4.08
C VAL A 92 -11.05 5.50 -5.55
N ARG A 93 -10.85 4.48 -6.37
CA ARG A 93 -11.15 4.53 -7.80
C ARG A 93 -11.94 3.32 -8.24
N GLU A 94 -13.02 3.59 -8.94
CA GLU A 94 -13.83 2.56 -9.60
C GLU A 94 -13.17 2.12 -10.91
N THR A 95 -13.18 0.81 -11.18
CA THR A 95 -12.69 0.21 -12.42
C THR A 95 -13.62 -0.90 -12.90
N THR A 96 -13.51 -1.24 -14.18
CA THR A 96 -14.27 -2.32 -14.82
C THR A 96 -13.60 -3.69 -14.68
N GLY A 97 -12.40 -3.76 -14.10
CA GLY A 97 -11.58 -4.97 -14.05
C GLY A 97 -11.04 -5.45 -15.41
N LEU A 98 -11.15 -4.64 -16.47
CA LEU A 98 -10.68 -4.99 -17.82
C LEU A 98 -9.17 -4.76 -18.03
N HIS A 99 -8.51 -4.09 -17.09
CA HIS A 99 -7.07 -3.83 -17.12
C HIS A 99 -6.43 -4.55 -15.94
N HIS A 100 -5.15 -4.91 -16.09
CA HIS A 100 -4.34 -5.40 -14.96
C HIS A 100 -4.26 -4.34 -13.85
N ASP A 101 -3.95 -4.79 -12.64
CA ASP A 101 -3.97 -3.92 -11.47
C ASP A 101 -2.79 -2.93 -11.46
N SER A 102 -1.62 -3.30 -11.99
CA SER A 102 -0.41 -2.44 -11.96
C SER A 102 -0.61 -1.04 -12.59
N PRO A 103 -1.18 -0.90 -13.82
CA PRO A 103 -1.51 0.41 -14.38
C PRO A 103 -2.52 1.23 -13.59
N ILE A 104 -3.37 0.58 -12.79
CA ILE A 104 -4.39 1.23 -11.98
C ILE A 104 -3.76 1.71 -10.67
N ASP A 105 -2.89 0.89 -10.08
CA ASP A 105 -2.21 1.19 -8.83
C ASP A 105 -1.27 2.39 -8.97
N GLU A 106 -0.56 2.53 -10.10
CA GLU A 106 0.24 3.73 -10.45
C GLU A 106 -0.58 5.02 -10.50
N ARG A 107 -1.89 4.92 -10.76
CA ARG A 107 -2.78 6.09 -10.85
C ARG A 107 -3.40 6.47 -9.51
N ILE A 108 -3.27 5.61 -8.51
CA ILE A 108 -3.90 5.76 -7.18
C ILE A 108 -2.85 6.00 -6.10
N SER A 109 -1.62 5.53 -6.32
CA SER A 109 -0.42 5.93 -5.58
C SER A 109 -0.02 7.38 -5.83
#